data_AF-Q0SDQ0-F1
#
_entry.id   AF-Q0SDQ0-F1
#
_cell.length_a   1.000
_cell.length_b   1.000
_cell.length_c   1.000
_cell.angle_alpha   90.00
_cell.angle_beta   90.00
_cell.angle_gamma   90.00
#
_symmetry.space_group_name_H-M   'P 1'
#
loop_
_entity.id
_entity.type
_entity.pdbx_description
1 polymer ?
#
loop_
_entity_poly.entity_id
_entity_poly.type
_entity_poly.pdbx_seq_one_letter_code
_entity_poly.pdbx_strand_id
1 'polypeptide(L)'
;MTPTDVYRAPMRSRRDDVDPELAVQRALAMDVCGIGGLLAPPPADLSEALDATERTYGDPAARRLERFTQVLDGSFVWSRDADGLYLLGRIDGPWRYDSSPEAAAVDLVHLRDCEWLDAPVAELDVPPATVHTFARGGRNFQQTHHPDIAEQTQRVWDRGRR
;
A
#
# COMPACT_ATOMS: atom_id res chain seq x y z
N MET A 1 -10.68 12.91 17.51
CA MET A 1 -10.44 12.21 16.24
C MET A 1 -8.95 11.97 16.19
N THR A 2 -8.49 10.72 16.23
CA THR A 2 -7.07 10.40 16.09
C THR A 2 -6.61 10.93 14.73
N PRO A 3 -5.46 11.62 14.63
CA PRO A 3 -4.96 12.05 13.33
C PRO A 3 -4.81 10.84 12.41
N THR A 4 -5.43 10.93 11.24
CA THR A 4 -5.37 9.90 10.20
C THR A 4 -4.13 10.14 9.36
N ASP A 5 -3.19 9.19 9.38
CA ASP A 5 -2.01 9.26 8.54
C ASP A 5 -2.35 8.96 7.07
N VAL A 6 -1.54 9.49 6.16
CA VAL A 6 -1.70 9.30 4.71
C VAL A 6 -0.43 8.70 4.14
N TYR A 7 -0.57 7.62 3.37
CA TYR A 7 0.54 6.89 2.79
C TYR A 7 0.43 6.82 1.27
N ARG A 8 1.57 6.80 0.60
CA ARG A 8 1.67 6.27 -0.76
C ARG A 8 1.91 4.77 -0.71
N ALA A 9 1.12 4.02 -1.45
CA ALA A 9 1.22 2.58 -1.62
C ALA A 9 1.26 2.25 -3.12
N PRO A 10 2.43 2.32 -3.77
CA PRO A 10 2.53 1.99 -5.19
C PRO A 10 2.17 0.54 -5.51
N MET A 11 2.27 -0.35 -4.52
CA MET A 11 2.05 -1.81 -4.65
C MET A 11 2.85 -2.44 -5.81
N ARG A 12 4.05 -1.92 -6.07
CA ARG A 12 4.93 -2.41 -7.14
C ARG A 12 5.97 -3.37 -6.58
N SER A 13 6.09 -4.53 -7.22
CA SER A 13 7.16 -5.48 -6.93
C SER A 13 8.54 -4.83 -7.12
N ARG A 14 9.52 -5.33 -6.36
CA ARG A 14 10.93 -5.05 -6.62
C ARG A 14 11.55 -5.95 -7.68
N ARG A 15 10.91 -7.07 -7.97
CA ARG A 15 11.38 -8.00 -8.97
C ARG A 15 11.01 -7.44 -10.34
N ASP A 16 11.97 -7.47 -11.27
CA ASP A 16 11.77 -6.90 -12.60
C ASP A 16 11.03 -7.85 -13.55
N ASP A 17 10.80 -9.11 -13.14
CA ASP A 17 10.02 -10.11 -13.87
C ASP A 17 8.51 -10.07 -13.55
N VAL A 18 8.09 -9.22 -12.61
CA VAL A 18 6.70 -9.04 -12.22
C VAL A 18 6.13 -7.80 -12.89
N ASP A 19 5.00 -7.95 -13.57
CA ASP A 19 4.25 -6.83 -14.14
C ASP A 19 3.80 -5.89 -12.99
N PRO A 20 4.22 -4.61 -13.00
CA PRO A 20 3.89 -3.64 -11.97
C PRO A 20 2.38 -3.39 -11.78
N GLU A 21 1.56 -3.69 -12.78
CA GLU A 21 0.13 -3.39 -12.77
C GLU A 21 -0.69 -4.48 -12.07
N LEU A 22 -0.26 -5.74 -12.20
CA LEU A 22 -1.02 -6.89 -11.70
C LEU A 22 -1.20 -6.87 -10.18
N ALA A 23 -0.22 -6.35 -9.45
CA ALA A 23 -0.30 -6.22 -8.00
C ALA A 23 -1.38 -5.21 -7.58
N VAL A 24 -1.48 -4.06 -8.27
CA VAL A 24 -2.54 -3.06 -7.99
C VAL A 24 -3.92 -3.63 -8.32
N GLN A 25 -4.05 -4.30 -9.48
CA GLN A 25 -5.32 -4.91 -9.90
C GLN A 25 -5.79 -5.98 -8.90
N ARG A 26 -4.88 -6.86 -8.45
CA ARG A 26 -5.17 -7.86 -7.40
C ARG A 26 -5.60 -7.18 -6.10
N ALA A 27 -4.89 -6.13 -5.70
CA ALA A 27 -5.17 -5.42 -4.46
C ALA A 27 -6.59 -4.84 -4.44
N LEU A 28 -7.01 -4.22 -5.54
CA LEU A 28 -8.37 -3.72 -5.71
C LEU A 28 -9.41 -4.85 -5.72
N ALA A 29 -9.13 -5.93 -6.47
CA ALA A 29 -10.07 -7.06 -6.58
C ALA A 29 -10.30 -7.84 -5.27
N MET A 30 -9.42 -7.67 -4.28
CA MET A 30 -9.47 -8.36 -2.99
C MET A 30 -9.74 -7.41 -1.81
N ASP A 31 -9.95 -6.12 -2.06
CA ASP A 31 -10.08 -5.09 -1.01
C ASP A 31 -8.91 -5.10 -0.01
N VAL A 32 -7.69 -5.10 -0.55
CA VAL A 32 -6.45 -5.08 0.24
C VAL A 32 -5.51 -3.97 -0.20
N CYS A 33 -4.63 -3.57 0.71
CA CYS A 33 -3.39 -2.88 0.40
C CYS A 33 -2.24 -3.80 0.79
N GLY A 34 -1.16 -3.83 0.00
CA GLY A 34 -0.05 -4.72 0.31
C GLY A 34 1.32 -4.26 -0.14
N ILE A 35 2.32 -5.00 0.30
CA ILE A 35 3.70 -4.89 -0.14
C ILE A 35 4.27 -6.26 -0.51
N GLY A 36 5.18 -6.28 -1.47
CA GLY A 36 5.95 -7.46 -1.84
C GLY A 36 7.04 -7.80 -0.83
N GLY A 37 7.75 -8.88 -1.10
CA GLY A 37 8.71 -9.49 -0.19
C GLY A 37 8.43 -10.96 0.02
N LEU A 38 8.26 -11.72 -1.06
CA LEU A 38 8.00 -13.16 -1.00
C LEU A 38 9.03 -13.91 -0.13
N LEU A 39 8.56 -14.62 0.89
CA LEU A 39 9.36 -15.43 1.79
C LEU A 39 9.17 -16.92 1.50
N ALA A 40 10.27 -17.66 1.57
CA ALA A 40 10.31 -19.12 1.43
C ALA A 40 11.19 -19.73 2.55
N PRO A 41 10.62 -20.55 3.46
CA PRO A 41 9.20 -20.89 3.56
C PRO A 41 8.31 -19.68 3.94
N PRO A 42 6.99 -19.75 3.72
CA PRO A 42 6.06 -18.74 4.22
C PRO A 42 6.13 -18.65 5.75
N PRO A 43 6.12 -17.43 6.33
CA PRO A 43 6.17 -17.26 7.79
C PRO A 43 4.85 -17.67 8.43
N ALA A 44 4.91 -18.21 9.65
CA ALA A 44 3.72 -18.54 10.44
C ALA A 44 3.07 -17.30 11.08
N ASP A 45 3.86 -16.27 11.40
CA ASP A 45 3.42 -15.04 12.04
C ASP A 45 4.26 -13.81 11.65
N LEU A 46 3.92 -12.65 12.23
CA LEU A 46 4.62 -11.39 11.95
C LEU A 46 6.06 -11.39 12.44
N SER A 47 6.37 -12.02 13.58
CA SER A 47 7.74 -12.06 14.09
C SER A 47 8.63 -12.84 13.13
N GLU A 48 8.18 -14.00 12.68
CA GLU A 48 8.90 -14.80 11.70
C GLU A 48 9.02 -14.07 10.36
N ALA A 49 7.96 -13.34 9.95
CA ALA A 49 7.99 -12.55 8.72
C ALA A 49 9.03 -11.43 8.77
N LEU A 50 9.16 -10.72 9.89
CA LEU A 50 10.17 -9.66 10.08
C LEU A 50 11.59 -10.24 10.03
N ASP A 51 11.83 -11.31 10.79
CA ASP A 51 13.13 -11.99 10.85
C ASP A 51 13.53 -12.56 9.47
N ALA A 52 12.60 -13.21 8.77
CA ALA A 52 12.84 -13.76 7.44
C ALA A 52 13.06 -12.67 6.39
N THR A 53 12.33 -11.55 6.48
CA THR A 53 12.53 -10.38 5.61
C THR A 53 13.91 -9.78 5.83
N GLU A 54 14.37 -9.64 7.09
CA GLU A 54 15.70 -9.14 7.39
C GLU A 54 16.78 -10.06 6.81
N ARG A 55 16.68 -11.37 7.03
CA ARG A 55 17.64 -12.34 6.49
C ARG A 55 17.70 -12.35 4.95
N THR A 56 16.55 -12.20 4.29
CA THR A 56 16.44 -12.34 2.83
C THR A 56 16.70 -11.03 2.09
N TYR A 57 16.22 -9.92 2.61
CA TYR A 57 16.18 -8.61 1.95
C TYR A 57 16.88 -7.48 2.73
N GLY A 58 17.36 -7.76 3.94
CA GLY A 58 18.09 -6.83 4.80
C GLY A 58 17.21 -5.96 5.71
N ASP A 59 17.84 -5.35 6.72
CA ASP A 59 17.22 -4.46 7.72
C ASP A 59 16.32 -3.36 7.11
N PRO A 60 16.70 -2.66 6.00
CA PRO A 60 15.83 -1.66 5.40
C PRO A 60 14.49 -2.20 4.89
N ALA A 61 14.43 -3.46 4.48
CA ALA A 61 13.20 -4.13 4.07
C ALA A 61 12.35 -4.52 5.28
N ALA A 62 12.97 -5.12 6.30
CA ALA A 62 12.29 -5.49 7.54
C ALA A 62 11.65 -4.28 8.24
N ARG A 63 12.38 -3.16 8.36
CA ARG A 63 11.81 -1.91 8.90
C ARG A 63 10.65 -1.35 8.08
N ARG A 64 10.61 -1.61 6.77
CA ARG A 64 9.48 -1.19 5.93
C ARG A 64 8.26 -2.06 6.21
N LEU A 65 8.44 -3.37 6.34
CA LEU A 65 7.39 -4.29 6.74
C LEU A 65 6.84 -3.91 8.12
N GLU A 66 7.72 -3.68 9.11
CA GLU A 66 7.33 -3.26 10.45
C GLU A 66 6.49 -1.96 10.43
N ARG A 67 6.93 -0.94 9.70
CA ARG A 67 6.14 0.30 9.57
C ARG A 67 4.79 0.06 8.91
N PHE A 68 4.72 -0.82 7.91
CA PHE A 68 3.47 -1.16 7.25
C PHE A 68 2.48 -1.85 8.21
N THR A 69 2.95 -2.72 9.09
CA THR A 69 2.11 -3.39 10.08
C THR A 69 1.66 -2.46 11.21
N GLN A 70 2.42 -1.41 11.50
CA GLN A 70 2.11 -0.41 12.54
C GLN A 70 1.17 0.71 12.08
N VAL A 71 0.79 0.77 10.79
CA VAL A 71 -0.15 1.78 10.29
C VAL A 71 -1.48 1.68 11.05
N LEU A 72 -2.01 2.83 11.47
CA LEU A 72 -3.28 2.85 12.20
C LEU A 72 -4.44 2.48 11.27
N ASP A 73 -5.38 1.67 11.77
CA ASP A 73 -6.65 1.48 11.07
C ASP A 73 -7.35 2.83 10.89
N GLY A 74 -7.98 3.02 9.74
CA GLY A 74 -8.52 4.30 9.29
C GLY A 74 -7.52 5.18 8.54
N SER A 75 -6.22 4.86 8.51
CA SER A 75 -5.23 5.58 7.69
C SER A 75 -5.53 5.49 6.19
N PHE A 76 -5.28 6.56 5.46
CA PHE A 76 -5.49 6.59 4.01
C PHE A 76 -4.28 6.08 3.25
N VAL A 77 -4.53 5.38 2.15
CA VAL A 77 -3.53 4.96 1.18
C VAL A 77 -3.89 5.50 -0.20
N TRP A 78 -2.90 6.08 -0.86
CA TRP A 78 -2.98 6.46 -2.27
C TRP A 78 -2.17 5.46 -3.09
N SER A 79 -2.77 4.95 -4.17
CA SER A 79 -2.09 4.19 -5.21
C SER A 79 -2.28 4.84 -6.58
N ARG A 80 -1.69 4.26 -7.62
CA ARG A 80 -1.82 4.73 -9.00
C ARG A 80 -1.87 3.54 -9.93
N ASP A 81 -2.90 3.49 -10.77
CA ASP A 81 -3.08 2.44 -11.76
C ASP A 81 -2.17 2.64 -12.99
N ALA A 82 -2.35 1.74 -13.97
CA ALA A 82 -1.65 1.73 -15.25
C ALA A 82 -1.94 2.97 -16.11
N ASP A 83 -3.20 3.43 -16.09
CA ASP A 83 -3.68 4.59 -16.83
C ASP A 83 -3.23 5.91 -16.19
N GLY A 84 -2.59 5.83 -15.02
CA GLY A 84 -2.06 6.96 -14.30
C GLY A 84 -3.11 7.69 -13.47
N LEU A 85 -4.29 7.10 -13.27
CA LEU A 85 -5.30 7.60 -12.35
C LEU A 85 -4.96 7.18 -10.91
N TYR A 86 -5.42 7.97 -9.95
CA TYR A 86 -5.10 7.74 -8.55
C TYR A 86 -6.20 6.95 -7.87
N LEU A 87 -5.81 6.00 -7.05
CA LEU A 87 -6.70 5.15 -6.29
C LEU A 87 -6.61 5.57 -4.84
N LEU A 88 -7.75 5.80 -4.20
CA LEU A 88 -7.80 6.16 -2.78
C LEU A 88 -8.46 5.03 -2.00
N GLY A 89 -7.74 4.56 -0.99
CA GLY A 89 -8.24 3.55 -0.06
C GLY A 89 -7.99 3.94 1.39
N ARG A 90 -8.57 3.16 2.29
CA ARG A 90 -8.46 3.30 3.74
C ARG A 90 -8.18 1.94 4.36
N ILE A 91 -7.10 1.85 5.14
CA ILE A 91 -6.70 0.61 5.82
C ILE A 91 -7.72 0.24 6.90
N ASP A 92 -8.13 -1.02 6.95
CA ASP A 92 -9.18 -1.51 7.84
C ASP A 92 -8.92 -2.94 8.32
N GLY A 93 -7.81 -3.17 9.02
CA GLY A 93 -7.56 -4.49 9.59
C GLY A 93 -6.09 -4.85 9.79
N PRO A 94 -5.85 -5.99 10.47
CA PRO A 94 -4.51 -6.43 10.82
C PRO A 94 -3.71 -6.90 9.60
N TRP A 95 -2.40 -7.00 9.77
CA TRP A 95 -1.51 -7.63 8.81
C TRP A 95 -1.78 -9.14 8.70
N ARG A 96 -1.65 -9.67 7.48
CA ARG A 96 -1.56 -11.10 7.18
C ARG A 96 -0.56 -11.36 6.07
N TYR A 97 -0.08 -12.61 5.99
CA TYR A 97 0.71 -13.09 4.86
C TYR A 97 -0.15 -13.97 3.94
N ASP A 98 -0.20 -13.64 2.65
CA ASP A 98 -0.84 -14.44 1.62
C ASP A 98 0.22 -15.31 0.93
N SER A 99 0.18 -16.61 1.21
CA SER A 99 1.10 -17.62 0.66
C SER A 99 0.58 -18.27 -0.61
N SER A 100 -0.55 -17.80 -1.16
CA SER A 100 -1.12 -18.34 -2.38
C SER A 100 -0.18 -18.15 -3.58
N PRO A 101 -0.17 -19.10 -4.55
CA PRO A 101 0.58 -18.94 -5.78
C PRO A 101 0.24 -17.64 -6.54
N GLU A 102 -1.01 -17.20 -6.46
CA GLU A 102 -1.48 -15.99 -7.11
C GLU A 102 -0.89 -14.72 -6.48
N ALA A 103 -0.76 -14.66 -5.15
CA ALA A 103 -0.06 -13.58 -4.45
C ALA A 103 1.44 -13.58 -4.75
N ALA A 104 2.06 -14.76 -4.81
CA ALA A 104 3.47 -14.91 -5.12
C ALA A 104 3.81 -14.52 -6.57
N ALA A 105 2.91 -14.78 -7.52
CA ALA A 105 3.08 -14.44 -8.94
C ALA A 105 3.17 -12.92 -9.17
N VAL A 106 2.47 -12.13 -8.36
CA VAL A 106 2.46 -10.65 -8.46
C VAL A 106 3.27 -9.96 -7.36
N ASP A 107 3.97 -10.73 -6.52
CA ASP A 107 4.74 -10.24 -5.37
C ASP A 107 3.94 -9.23 -4.50
N LEU A 108 2.72 -9.63 -4.12
CA LEU A 108 1.83 -8.91 -3.22
C LEU A 108 1.40 -9.85 -2.09
N VAL A 109 2.29 -10.03 -1.11
CA VAL A 109 2.19 -11.12 -0.11
C VAL A 109 1.96 -10.63 1.31
N HIS A 110 2.41 -9.42 1.67
CA HIS A 110 2.11 -8.82 2.96
C HIS A 110 0.89 -7.91 2.80
N LEU A 111 -0.24 -8.32 3.35
CA LEU A 111 -1.53 -7.69 3.11
C LEU A 111 -2.11 -7.07 4.37
N ARG A 112 -2.90 -6.02 4.17
CA ARG A 112 -3.89 -5.50 5.11
C ARG A 112 -5.17 -5.25 4.36
N ASP A 113 -6.29 -5.45 5.04
CA ASP A 113 -7.59 -5.10 4.47
C ASP A 113 -7.65 -3.60 4.21
N CYS A 114 -8.26 -3.23 3.10
CA CYS A 114 -8.33 -1.85 2.63
C CYS A 114 -9.63 -1.62 1.88
N GLU A 115 -10.42 -0.68 2.38
CA GLU A 115 -11.59 -0.19 1.69
C GLU A 115 -11.16 0.79 0.60
N TRP A 116 -11.49 0.53 -0.66
CA TRP A 116 -11.20 1.42 -1.78
C TRP A 116 -12.43 2.25 -2.17
N LEU A 117 -12.22 3.44 -2.74
CA LEU A 117 -13.27 4.10 -3.50
C LEU A 117 -13.55 3.34 -4.80
N ASP A 118 -14.82 3.25 -5.20
CA ASP A 118 -15.24 2.53 -6.42
C ASP A 118 -14.68 3.16 -7.70
N ALA A 119 -14.50 4.49 -7.70
CA ALA A 119 -14.02 5.24 -8.84
C ALA A 119 -12.62 5.81 -8.59
N PRO A 120 -11.72 5.77 -9.58
CA PRO A 120 -10.43 6.43 -9.49
C PRO A 120 -10.59 7.96 -9.43
N VAL A 121 -9.60 8.62 -8.83
CA VAL A 121 -9.51 10.06 -8.65
C VAL A 121 -8.60 10.65 -9.72
N ALA A 122 -9.11 11.66 -10.45
CA ALA A 122 -8.32 12.42 -11.42
C ALA A 122 -7.23 13.24 -10.72
N GLU A 123 -6.06 13.40 -11.33
CA GLU A 123 -4.91 14.08 -10.71
C GLU A 123 -5.22 15.49 -10.18
N LEU A 124 -6.12 16.24 -10.85
CA LEU A 124 -6.54 17.58 -10.43
C LEU A 124 -7.27 17.61 -9.07
N ASP A 125 -7.86 16.49 -8.67
CA ASP A 125 -8.57 16.34 -7.39
C ASP A 125 -7.68 15.70 -6.31
N VAL A 126 -6.49 15.24 -6.66
CA VAL A 126 -5.56 14.60 -5.71
C VAL A 126 -4.79 15.67 -4.93
N PRO A 127 -4.58 15.50 -3.61
CA PRO A 127 -3.75 16.40 -2.82
C PRO A 127 -2.35 16.61 -3.47
N PRO A 128 -1.88 17.84 -3.64
CA PRO A 128 -0.59 18.11 -4.31
C PRO A 128 0.60 17.39 -3.67
N ALA A 129 0.59 17.21 -2.35
CA ALA A 129 1.63 16.46 -1.66
C ALA A 129 1.67 14.99 -2.09
N THR A 130 0.51 14.36 -2.30
CA THR A 130 0.41 12.99 -2.84
C THR A 130 0.98 12.93 -4.25
N VAL A 131 0.52 13.81 -5.16
CA VAL A 131 1.03 13.88 -6.55
C VAL A 131 2.56 14.02 -6.55
N HIS A 132 3.09 14.91 -5.72
CA HIS A 132 4.53 15.11 -5.59
C HIS A 132 5.27 13.86 -5.10
N THR A 133 4.68 13.08 -4.19
CA THR A 133 5.29 11.81 -3.77
C THR A 133 5.38 10.82 -4.93
N PHE A 134 4.36 10.71 -5.78
CA PHE A 134 4.37 9.80 -6.93
C PHE A 134 5.29 10.28 -8.06
N ALA A 135 5.38 11.59 -8.29
CA ALA A 135 6.26 12.18 -9.31
C ALA A 135 7.75 11.89 -9.06
N ARG A 136 8.16 11.74 -7.79
CA ARG A 136 9.53 11.29 -7.42
C ARG A 136 9.81 9.82 -7.80
N GLY A 137 8.78 9.07 -8.20
CA GLY A 137 8.88 7.66 -8.52
C GLY A 137 9.14 6.76 -7.31
N GLY A 138 9.64 5.55 -7.57
CA GLY A 138 9.99 4.56 -6.56
C GLY A 138 8.89 3.56 -6.23
N ARG A 139 9.30 2.44 -5.61
CA ARG A 139 8.47 1.25 -5.36
C ARG A 139 8.01 1.13 -3.89
N ASN A 140 8.25 2.16 -3.08
CA ASN A 140 8.11 2.08 -1.62
C ASN A 140 6.74 2.51 -1.13
N PHE A 141 6.22 1.73 -0.16
CA PHE A 141 5.25 2.19 0.82
C PHE A 141 5.89 3.24 1.73
N GLN A 142 5.32 4.45 1.79
CA GLN A 142 5.87 5.59 2.52
C GLN A 142 4.77 6.51 3.03
N GLN A 143 4.96 7.11 4.21
CA GLN A 143 4.07 8.15 4.71
C GLN A 143 4.28 9.46 3.93
N THR A 144 3.18 10.14 3.64
CA THR A 144 3.18 11.48 3.05
C THR A 144 3.11 12.50 4.17
N HIS A 145 4.19 13.22 4.41
CA HIS A 145 4.24 14.26 5.42
C HIS A 145 3.88 15.62 4.81
N HIS A 146 2.70 16.14 5.14
CA HIS A 146 2.31 17.52 4.85
C HIS A 146 1.20 17.92 5.82
N PRO A 147 1.20 19.16 6.39
CA PRO A 147 0.27 19.55 7.46
C PRO A 147 -1.21 19.30 7.14
N ASP A 148 -1.62 19.57 5.90
CA ASP A 148 -3.03 19.48 5.50
C ASP A 148 -3.39 18.15 4.82
N ILE A 149 -2.47 17.18 4.73
CA ILE A 149 -2.67 16.00 3.86
C ILE A 149 -3.85 15.13 4.29
N ALA A 150 -4.01 14.98 5.61
CA ALA A 150 -5.09 14.19 6.19
C ALA A 150 -6.44 14.83 5.86
N GLU A 151 -6.59 16.13 6.09
CA GLU A 151 -7.82 16.86 5.82
C GLU A 151 -8.15 16.88 4.31
N GLN A 152 -7.16 17.15 3.46
CA GLN A 152 -7.35 17.16 2.01
C GLN A 152 -7.77 15.78 1.50
N THR A 153 -7.14 14.71 1.97
CA THR A 153 -7.48 13.33 1.60
C THR A 153 -8.88 12.96 2.09
N GLN A 154 -9.24 13.32 3.32
CA GLN A 154 -10.58 13.08 3.88
C GLN A 154 -11.67 13.74 3.01
N ARG A 155 -11.45 14.98 2.55
CA ARG A 155 -12.43 15.66 1.67
C ARG A 155 -12.62 14.94 0.34
N VAL A 156 -11.58 14.33 -0.22
CA VAL A 156 -11.69 13.52 -1.43
C VAL A 156 -12.45 12.24 -1.15
N TRP A 157 -12.14 11.56 -0.05
CA TRP A 157 -12.85 10.36 0.40
C TRP A 157 -14.36 10.63 0.57
N ASP A 158 -14.73 11.68 1.32
CA ASP A 158 -16.11 12.03 1.59
C ASP A 158 -16.90 12.44 0.34
N ARG A 159 -16.20 12.88 -0.73
CA ARG A 159 -16.81 13.18 -2.02
C ARG A 159 -17.01 11.91 -2.84
N GLY A 160 -16.02 11.01 -2.85
CA GLY A 160 -16.06 9.78 -3.63
C GLY A 160 -17.02 8.73 -3.09
N ARG A 161 -17.45 8.84 -1.83
CA ARG A 161 -18.47 7.97 -1.23
C ARG A 161 -19.92 8.41 -1.47
N ARG A 162 -20.14 9.55 -2.13
CA ARG A 162 -21.48 10.10 -2.36
C ARG A 162 -22.09 9.60 -3.65
#